data_AF-A0A1S2LM89-F1
#
_entry.id   AF-A0A1S2LM89-F1
#
_cell.length_a   1.000
_cell.length_b   1.000
_cell.length_c   1.000
_cell.angle_alpha   90.00
_cell.angle_beta   90.00
_cell.angle_gamma   90.00
#
_symmetry.space_group_name_H-M   'P 1'
#
loop_
_entity.id
_entity.type
_entity.pdbx_description
1 polymer ?
#
loop_
_entity_poly.entity_id
_entity_poly.type
_entity_poly.pdbx_seq_one_letter_code
_entity_poly.pdbx_strand_id
1 'polypeptide(L)'
;MKTHKINLITPEMGALWTTYIQNSALGCFYEHFLQHMQGNEIKPIVEEALTTSKQCLKETKELFVKEEFPIPDGFSDKDVYMNAPPLLTDLFEFF
;
A
#
# COMPACT_ATOMS: atom_id res chain seq x y z
N MET A 1 30.40 15.35 18.51
CA MET A 1 29.24 15.98 17.83
C MET A 1 27.99 15.47 18.51
N LYS A 2 27.10 16.34 19.02
CA LYS A 2 25.81 15.91 19.57
C LYS A 2 24.89 15.56 18.40
N THR A 3 24.45 14.32 18.32
CA THR A 3 23.46 13.86 17.33
C THR A 3 22.11 14.47 17.70
N HIS A 4 21.66 15.48 16.95
CA HIS A 4 20.31 16.01 17.10
C HIS A 4 19.33 15.00 16.48
N LYS A 5 18.66 14.21 17.32
CA LYS A 5 17.53 13.37 16.90
C LYS A 5 16.32 14.29 16.68
N ILE A 6 15.95 14.51 15.42
CA ILE A 6 14.70 15.19 15.06
C ILE A 6 13.61 14.12 15.13
N ASN A 7 12.67 14.28 16.04
CA ASN A 7 11.49 13.41 16.13
C ASN A 7 10.42 13.92 15.17
N LEU A 8 9.55 13.02 14.71
CA LEU A 8 8.43 13.41 13.86
C LEU A 8 7.40 14.20 14.65
N ILE A 9 6.87 15.26 14.05
CA ILE A 9 5.79 16.07 14.65
C ILE A 9 4.42 15.46 14.32
N THR A 10 3.38 15.83 15.10
CA THR A 10 2.03 15.28 14.95
C THR A 10 1.49 15.29 13.51
N PRO A 11 1.66 16.36 12.70
CA PRO A 11 1.22 16.36 11.30
C PRO A 11 1.93 15.31 10.44
N GLU A 12 3.24 15.12 10.64
CA GLU A 12 4.02 14.11 9.92
C GLU A 12 3.58 12.70 10.30
N MET A 13 3.25 12.48 11.58
CA MET A 13 2.71 11.19 12.01
C MET A 13 1.32 10.89 11.44
N GLY A 14 0.46 11.91 11.37
CA GLY A 14 -0.85 11.76 10.71
C GLY A 14 -0.73 11.45 9.22
N ALA A 15 0.24 12.06 8.54
CA ALA A 15 0.54 11.75 7.15
C ALA A 15 1.01 10.30 6.99
N LEU A 16 1.96 9.84 7.81
CA LEU A 16 2.44 8.45 7.79
C LEU A 16 1.32 7.44 8.05
N TRP A 17 0.44 7.72 9.01
CA TRP A 17 -0.74 6.88 9.27
C TRP A 17 -1.61 6.74 8.03
N THR A 18 -1.93 7.87 7.40
CA THR A 18 -2.75 7.90 6.18
C THR A 18 -2.09 7.11 5.05
N THR A 19 -0.79 7.33 4.84
CA THR A 19 0.00 6.60 3.83
C THR A 19 0.01 5.10 4.08
N TYR A 20 0.16 4.66 5.34
CA TYR A 20 0.13 3.24 5.70
C TYR A 20 -1.22 2.60 5.35
N ILE A 21 -2.32 3.23 5.79
CA ILE A 21 -3.67 2.72 5.51
C ILE A 21 -3.93 2.68 3.99
N GLN A 22 -3.58 3.74 3.26
CA GLN A 22 -3.75 3.79 1.81
C GLN A 22 -2.96 2.69 1.08
N ASN A 23 -1.68 2.51 1.42
CA ASN A 23 -0.86 1.48 0.77
C ASN A 23 -1.30 0.06 1.11
N SER A 24 -1.87 -0.16 2.30
CA SER A 24 -2.46 -1.47 2.65
C SER A 24 -3.68 -1.77 1.78
N ALA A 25 -4.57 -0.78 1.59
CA ALA A 25 -5.73 -0.93 0.72
C ALA A 25 -5.32 -1.14 -0.75
N LEU A 26 -4.35 -0.35 -1.23
CA LEU A 26 -3.83 -0.45 -2.60
C LEU A 26 -3.16 -1.80 -2.86
N GLY A 27 -2.42 -2.33 -1.89
CA GLY A 27 -1.84 -3.67 -2.00
C GLY A 27 -2.91 -4.74 -2.26
N CYS A 28 -3.98 -4.75 -1.48
CA CYS A 28 -5.09 -5.69 -1.68
C CYS A 28 -5.82 -5.45 -3.01
N PHE A 29 -5.99 -4.19 -3.42
CA PHE A 29 -6.58 -3.83 -4.70
C PHE A 29 -5.76 -4.37 -5.87
N TYR A 30 -4.45 -4.14 -5.89
CA TYR A 30 -3.59 -4.59 -6.98
C TYR A 30 -3.49 -6.11 -7.04
N GLU A 31 -3.51 -6.81 -5.90
CA GLU A 31 -3.56 -8.27 -5.87
C GLU A 31 -4.85 -8.82 -6.50
N HIS A 32 -6.01 -8.26 -6.15
CA HIS A 32 -7.28 -8.63 -6.78
C HIS A 32 -7.30 -8.28 -8.28
N PHE A 33 -6.77 -7.12 -8.64
CA PHE A 33 -6.73 -6.64 -10.01
C PHE A 33 -5.84 -7.55 -10.90
N LEU A 34 -4.66 -7.92 -10.42
CA LEU A 34 -3.75 -8.85 -11.11
C LEU A 34 -4.34 -10.25 -11.30
N GLN A 35 -5.20 -10.71 -10.39
CA GLN A 35 -5.86 -12.01 -10.51
C GLN A 35 -6.83 -12.06 -11.69
N HIS A 36 -7.49 -10.94 -12.01
CA HIS A 36 -8.55 -10.88 -13.03
C HIS A 36 -8.10 -10.25 -14.36
N MET A 37 -6.90 -9.69 -14.40
CA MET A 37 -6.31 -9.08 -15.59
C MET A 37 -6.04 -10.14 -16.66
N GLN A 38 -6.59 -9.93 -17.87
CA GLN A 38 -6.39 -10.80 -19.02
C GLN A 38 -5.38 -10.20 -20.01
N GLY A 39 -5.21 -8.87 -20.02
CA GLY A 39 -4.27 -8.13 -20.87
C GLY A 39 -2.84 -8.06 -20.33
N ASN A 40 -1.85 -8.23 -21.21
CA ASN A 40 -0.44 -8.42 -20.84
C ASN A 40 0.40 -7.13 -20.87
N GLU A 41 -0.15 -6.00 -21.33
CA GLU A 41 0.62 -4.76 -21.55
C GLU A 41 0.83 -3.97 -20.26
N ILE A 42 -0.21 -3.80 -19.44
CA ILE A 42 -0.12 -3.01 -18.19
C ILE A 42 0.24 -3.86 -16.98
N LYS A 43 0.23 -5.19 -17.10
CA LYS A 43 0.55 -6.12 -16.01
C LYS A 43 1.88 -5.79 -15.32
N PRO A 44 2.99 -5.52 -16.03
CA PRO A 44 4.26 -5.16 -15.37
C PRO A 44 4.16 -3.88 -14.54
N ILE A 45 3.36 -2.91 -14.99
CA ILE A 45 3.14 -1.64 -14.29
C ILE A 45 2.37 -1.88 -12.99
N VAL A 46 1.35 -2.75 -13.03
CA VAL A 46 0.58 -3.11 -11.83
C VAL A 46 1.41 -3.94 -10.84
N GLU A 47 2.24 -4.86 -11.32
CA GLU A 47 3.19 -5.60 -10.48
C GLU A 47 4.21 -4.68 -9.80
N GLU A 48 4.71 -3.66 -10.53
CA GLU A 48 5.56 -2.61 -9.96
C GLU A 48 4.82 -1.77 -8.93
N ALA A 49 3.56 -1.40 -9.19
CA ALA A 49 2.73 -0.67 -8.25
C ALA A 49 2.47 -1.47 -6.96
N LEU A 50 2.15 -2.76 -7.06
CA LEU A 50 2.02 -3.66 -5.92
C LEU A 50 3.31 -3.77 -5.12
N THR A 51 4.44 -3.90 -5.81
CA THR A 51 5.77 -3.97 -5.18
C THR A 51 6.08 -2.67 -4.44
N THR A 52 5.82 -1.53 -5.07
CA THR A 52 5.98 -0.20 -4.47
C THR A 52 5.11 -0.03 -3.23
N SER A 53 3.82 -0.41 -3.28
CA SER A 53 2.94 -0.33 -2.12
C SER A 53 3.41 -1.22 -0.96
N LYS A 54 3.87 -2.44 -1.24
CA LYS A 54 4.45 -3.34 -0.23
C LYS A 54 5.73 -2.75 0.39
N GLN A 55 6.57 -2.13 -0.43
CA GLN A 55 7.78 -1.47 0.05
C GLN A 55 7.44 -0.25 0.93
N CYS A 56 6.49 0.60 0.52
CA CYS A 56 6.01 1.71 1.34
C CYS A 56 5.45 1.24 2.68
N LEU A 57 4.68 0.15 2.72
CA LEU A 57 4.18 -0.43 3.97
C LEU A 57 5.30 -0.88 4.91
N LYS A 58 6.35 -1.49 4.34
CA LYS A 58 7.51 -1.92 5.10
C LYS A 58 8.23 -0.72 5.71
N GLU A 59 8.54 0.30 4.90
CA GLU A 59 9.26 1.49 5.34
C GLU A 59 8.48 2.30 6.38
N THR A 60 7.18 2.51 6.15
CA THR A 60 6.31 3.20 7.12
C THR A 60 6.18 2.43 8.43
N LYS A 61 6.11 1.09 8.38
CA LYS A 61 6.16 0.24 9.59
C LYS A 61 7.47 0.40 10.36
N GLU A 62 8.61 0.40 9.66
CA GLU A 62 9.92 0.63 10.27
C GLU A 62 10.02 2.00 10.93
N LEU A 63 9.42 3.05 10.33
CA LEU A 63 9.33 4.37 10.92
C LEU A 63 8.47 4.39 12.19
N PHE A 64 7.30 3.75 12.19
CA PHE A 64 6.47 3.65 13.40
C PHE A 64 7.22 2.96 14.55
N VAL A 65 7.92 1.86 14.27
CA VAL A 65 8.74 1.16 15.27
C VAL A 65 9.85 2.07 15.81
N LYS A 66 10.53 2.81 14.93
CA LYS A 66 11.63 3.72 15.31
C LYS A 66 11.18 4.90 16.19
N GLU A 67 9.98 5.40 15.95
CA GLU A 67 9.36 6.48 16.74
C GLU A 67 8.57 5.95 17.95
N GLU A 68 8.65 4.64 18.24
CA GLU A 68 7.92 3.97 19.35
C GLU A 68 6.40 4.19 19.27
N PHE A 69 5.88 4.30 18.05
CA PHE A 69 4.49 4.55 17.74
C PHE A 69 3.76 3.25 17.35
N PRO A 70 2.48 3.06 17.74
CA PRO A 70 1.74 1.86 17.37
C PRO A 70 1.56 1.72 15.85
N ILE A 71 1.70 0.51 15.36
CA ILE A 71 1.45 0.20 13.94
C ILE A 71 -0.07 0.14 13.71
N PRO A 72 -0.60 0.82 12.68
CA PRO A 72 -2.03 0.76 12.35
C PRO A 72 -2.47 -0.66 11.97
N ASP A 73 -3.71 -1.03 12.26
CA ASP A 73 -4.35 -2.20 11.62
C ASP A 73 -4.74 -1.79 10.19
N GLY A 74 -3.93 -2.21 9.22
CA GLY A 74 -4.16 -1.95 7.81
C GLY A 74 -5.09 -2.98 7.17
N PHE A 75 -5.39 -2.76 5.90
CA PHE A 75 -6.08 -3.75 5.08
C PHE A 75 -5.20 -4.97 4.84
N SER A 76 -5.85 -6.12 4.73
CA SER A 76 -5.22 -7.42 4.48
C SER A 76 -6.16 -8.33 3.70
N ASP A 77 -5.73 -9.56 3.45
CA ASP A 77 -6.53 -10.58 2.76
C ASP A 77 -7.89 -10.85 3.42
N LYS A 78 -8.05 -10.52 4.72
CA LYS A 78 -9.32 -10.64 5.44
C LYS A 78 -10.36 -9.62 4.98
N ASP A 79 -9.91 -8.52 4.37
CA ASP A 79 -10.72 -7.36 3.99
C ASP A 79 -11.08 -7.36 2.50
N VAL A 80 -10.64 -8.37 1.75
CA VAL A 80 -10.91 -8.51 0.31
C VAL A 80 -11.49 -9.87 -0.02
N TYR A 81 -12.57 -9.87 -0.80
CA TYR A 81 -13.12 -11.08 -1.38
C TYR A 81 -12.43 -11.39 -2.70
N MET A 82 -11.38 -12.21 -2.67
CA MET A 82 -10.56 -12.53 -3.87
C MET A 82 -11.36 -13.20 -5.00
N ASN A 83 -12.46 -13.89 -4.69
CA ASN A 83 -13.33 -14.51 -5.69
C ASN A 83 -14.43 -13.57 -6.21
N ALA A 84 -14.39 -12.27 -5.85
CA ALA A 84 -15.31 -11.28 -6.41
C ALA A 84 -15.06 -11.13 -7.92
N PRO A 85 -16.12 -10.94 -8.73
CA PRO A 85 -15.92 -10.58 -10.13
C PRO A 85 -15.09 -9.29 -10.27
N PRO A 86 -14.39 -9.09 -11.40
CA PRO A 86 -13.57 -7.91 -11.62
C PRO A 86 -14.42 -6.64 -11.48
N LEU A 87 -13.92 -5.70 -10.66
CA LEU A 87 -14.57 -4.41 -10.46
C LEU A 87 -14.40 -3.50 -11.70
N LEU A 88 -13.27 -3.64 -12.38
CA LEU A 88 -12.92 -2.92 -13.60
C LEU A 88 -12.90 -3.92 -14.76
N THR A 89 -13.60 -3.61 -15.85
CA THR A 89 -13.55 -4.37 -17.10
C THR A 89 -12.45 -3.84 -18.01
N ASP A 90 -12.07 -4.61 -19.04
CA ASP A 90 -10.96 -4.34 -19.98
C ASP A 90 -10.92 -2.91 -20.58
N LEU A 91 -12.03 -2.17 -20.55
CA LEU A 91 -12.06 -0.75 -20.94
C LEU A 91 -11.17 0.15 -20.08
N PHE A 92 -10.84 -0.27 -18.85
CA PHE A 92 -9.88 0.41 -17.97
C PHE A 92 -8.44 -0.05 -18.18
N GLU A 93 -8.17 -1.11 -18.96
CA GLU A 93 -6.80 -1.51 -19.28
C GLU A 93 -6.10 -0.50 -20.22
N PHE A 94 -6.85 0.38 -20.88
CA PHE A 94 -6.36 1.34 -21.88
C PHE A 94 -6.25 2.79 -21.39
N PHE A 95 -6.71 3.12 -20.19
CA PHE A 95 -6.65 4.47 -19.60
C PHE A 95 -5.73 4.49 -18.38
#